data_AF-A0A381W4Z5-F1
#
_entry.id   AF-A0A381W4Z5-F1
#
_cell.length_a   1.000
_cell.length_b   1.000
_cell.length_c   1.000
_cell.angle_alpha   90.00
_cell.angle_beta   90.00
_cell.angle_gamma   90.00
#
_symmetry.space_group_name_H-M   'P 1'
#
loop_
_entity.id
_entity.type
_entity.pdbx_description
1 polymer ?
#
loop_
_entity_poly.entity_id
_entity_poly.type
_entity_poly.pdbx_seq_one_letter_code
_entity_poly.pdbx_strand_id
1 'polypeptide(L)'
;VAAKPKPASGRFAFLRYMEINPVLIKDLRQAANSWTVIGAVMLMMVVFYLFAVGFLLNGEFSDRSRNYMGPVLYGSVCIIMMITTFCFIPIYVGIRTMLERTSINADLLYITIMSPDRIIRGKFISGVYLVLLFYSAAVPFMVFSYLLRGIDLPTIGLSIGLFFLVNIMLIQGAITLATAPLTIVFKILVALFLGVPAIIAAISFCFTGVVGYEMTRMMGSLDFWKEFMPIVGMFIMDCALFTGLMYQAAVAFVTPTSANRSLPFRRYFTLMWLLLGIQFAIWGWVISEDEVILVFFFGTAALVFLGMFIGIGGRDDLSTRIRKQIPESIASRLFAFCFYNGTFSCLLWLMGIWAGSVFIFGIYNYFWSLYQTRSFFSGDLGLIYLGTSLFILYALAYALFSIWLQRKWLPRTTPKLASLFFVLLVLIPYVLVLILSLLFTQDMIDDDIPLPGVMLHLFVVFDHYPRYEEHLYYHLAAVLVMIGFGLLLNLKWIQSQISQFTPFAKPTTTMPPPSLPKPNAGESPPVVD
;
A
#
# COMPACT_ATOMS: atom_id res chain seq x y z
N VAL A 1 1.41 41.55 -18.93
CA VAL A 1 2.55 40.60 -18.92
C VAL A 1 3.17 40.65 -17.54
N ALA A 2 2.73 39.79 -16.61
CA ALA A 2 3.25 39.75 -15.24
C ALA A 2 4.36 38.70 -15.15
N ALA A 3 5.55 39.12 -14.76
CA ALA A 3 6.75 38.31 -14.72
C ALA A 3 6.60 37.12 -13.77
N LYS A 4 6.81 35.91 -14.29
CA LYS A 4 7.05 34.71 -13.48
C LYS A 4 8.34 34.92 -12.67
N PRO A 5 8.34 34.74 -11.34
CA PRO A 5 9.58 34.81 -10.58
C PRO A 5 10.47 33.62 -10.97
N LYS A 6 11.73 33.90 -11.35
CA LYS A 6 12.76 32.89 -11.58
C LYS A 6 12.97 32.07 -10.30
N PRO A 7 13.04 30.72 -10.37
CA PRO A 7 13.44 29.94 -9.20
C PRO A 7 14.95 30.13 -8.96
N ALA A 8 15.29 30.80 -7.87
CA ALA A 8 16.68 30.94 -7.42
C ALA A 8 17.17 29.60 -6.88
N SER A 9 18.22 29.07 -7.48
CA SER A 9 18.90 27.82 -7.13
C SER A 9 19.73 28.00 -5.86
N GLY A 10 19.10 27.81 -4.70
CA GLY A 10 19.79 27.66 -3.42
C GLY A 10 19.61 26.24 -2.89
N ARG A 11 20.67 25.66 -2.31
CA ARG A 11 20.68 24.32 -1.67
C ARG A 11 19.61 24.13 -0.57
N PHE A 12 18.90 25.20 -0.18
CA PHE A 12 17.81 25.21 0.81
C PHE A 12 16.44 25.64 0.25
N ALA A 13 16.28 25.69 -1.09
CA ALA A 13 14.99 26.00 -1.72
C ALA A 13 13.88 25.00 -1.31
N PHE A 14 14.27 23.76 -0.99
CA PHE A 14 13.37 22.72 -0.45
C PHE A 14 12.78 23.07 0.91
N LEU A 15 13.56 23.68 1.81
CA LEU A 15 13.11 24.09 3.15
C LEU A 15 12.11 25.25 3.07
N ARG A 16 12.34 26.25 2.21
CA ARG A 16 11.36 27.33 1.97
C ARG A 16 10.07 26.85 1.30
N TYR A 17 10.14 25.77 0.51
CA TYR A 17 8.93 25.13 -0.05
C TYR A 17 8.14 24.34 1.01
N MET A 18 8.79 23.90 2.10
CA MET A 18 8.14 23.32 3.28
C MET A 18 7.53 24.39 4.19
N GLU A 19 8.12 25.59 4.27
CA GLU A 19 7.74 26.65 5.22
C GLU A 19 6.42 27.39 4.94
N ILE A 20 5.79 27.23 3.76
CA ILE A 20 4.48 27.85 3.49
C ILE A 20 3.48 26.82 2.97
N ASN A 21 3.36 25.70 3.68
CA ASN A 21 2.13 24.92 3.57
C ASN A 21 1.11 25.49 4.58
N PRO A 22 0.10 26.25 4.14
CA PRO A 22 -0.89 26.81 5.06
C PRO A 22 -1.69 25.72 5.78
N VAL A 23 -1.78 24.51 5.20
CA VAL A 23 -2.39 23.35 5.85
C VAL A 23 -1.59 22.93 7.09
N LEU A 24 -0.26 22.93 7.00
CA LEU A 24 0.60 22.58 8.13
C LEU A 24 0.43 23.57 9.29
N ILE A 25 0.49 24.88 9.00
CA ILE A 25 0.38 25.93 10.03
C ILE A 25 -0.99 25.89 10.71
N LYS A 26 -2.05 25.74 9.91
CA LYS A 26 -3.41 25.54 10.42
C LYS A 26 -3.46 24.30 11.32
N ASP A 27 -2.89 23.20 10.85
CA ASP A 27 -3.02 21.93 11.53
C ASP A 27 -2.26 21.90 12.86
N LEU A 28 -1.04 22.44 12.90
CA LEU A 28 -0.25 22.60 14.12
C LEU A 28 -0.90 23.55 15.13
N ARG A 29 -1.42 24.71 14.69
CA ARG A 29 -2.08 25.66 15.59
C ARG A 29 -3.27 25.03 16.28
N GLN A 30 -4.11 24.33 15.53
CA GLN A 30 -5.28 23.67 16.11
C GLN A 30 -4.88 22.47 16.99
N ALA A 31 -3.80 21.75 16.68
CA ALA A 31 -3.33 20.67 17.53
C ALA A 31 -2.74 21.20 18.86
N ALA A 32 -1.96 22.28 18.81
CA ALA A 32 -1.40 22.95 19.99
C ALA A 32 -2.49 23.49 20.93
N ASN A 33 -3.61 23.98 20.38
CA ASN A 33 -4.74 24.47 21.17
C ASN A 33 -5.73 23.37 21.58
N SER A 34 -5.49 22.11 21.20
CA SER A 34 -6.42 21.03 21.52
C SER A 34 -6.16 20.47 22.92
N TRP A 35 -7.19 20.52 23.76
CA TRP A 35 -7.17 19.95 25.10
C TRP A 35 -6.86 18.45 25.11
N THR A 36 -7.21 17.73 24.04
CA THR A 36 -6.93 16.30 23.90
C THR A 36 -5.45 16.00 23.76
N VAL A 37 -4.70 16.80 22.97
CA VAL A 37 -3.25 16.61 22.79
C VAL A 37 -2.51 16.98 24.08
N ILE A 38 -2.85 18.12 24.67
CA ILE A 38 -2.24 18.56 25.94
C ILE A 38 -2.52 17.52 27.04
N GLY A 39 -3.79 17.10 27.18
CA GLY A 39 -4.20 16.11 28.17
C GLY A 39 -3.49 14.77 27.98
N ALA A 40 -3.33 14.30 26.74
CA ALA A 40 -2.62 13.04 26.46
C ALA A 40 -1.12 13.12 26.81
N VAL A 41 -0.44 14.23 26.51
CA VAL A 41 0.97 14.43 26.90
C VAL A 41 1.09 14.49 28.42
N MET A 42 0.24 15.27 29.10
CA MET A 42 0.26 15.39 30.56
C MET A 42 -0.02 14.04 31.24
N LEU A 43 -1.01 13.30 30.75
CA LEU A 43 -1.33 11.95 31.26
C LEU A 43 -0.14 11.00 31.05
N MET A 44 0.50 11.01 29.89
CA MET A 44 1.71 10.22 29.65
C MET A 44 2.83 10.58 30.62
N MET A 45 3.07 11.87 30.89
CA MET A 45 4.09 12.30 31.86
C MET A 45 3.76 11.88 33.29
N VAL A 46 2.49 11.97 33.71
CA VAL A 46 2.04 11.49 35.03
C VAL A 46 2.27 9.98 35.16
N VAL A 47 1.93 9.22 34.13
CA VAL A 47 2.16 7.76 34.12
C VAL A 47 3.65 7.45 34.20
N PHE A 48 4.52 8.14 33.44
CA PHE A 48 5.97 7.96 33.54
C PHE A 48 6.50 8.29 34.93
N TYR A 49 6.00 9.37 35.56
CA TYR A 49 6.37 9.73 36.92
C TYR A 49 5.97 8.65 37.93
N LEU A 50 4.73 8.14 37.85
CA LEU A 50 4.24 7.08 38.75
C LEU A 50 5.05 5.79 38.59
N PHE A 51 5.41 5.41 37.36
CA PHE A 51 6.27 4.26 37.12
C PHE A 51 7.68 4.46 37.66
N ALA A 52 8.28 5.63 37.46
CA ALA A 52 9.60 5.95 37.99
C ALA A 52 9.63 5.91 39.53
N VAL A 53 8.63 6.53 40.20
CA VAL A 53 8.50 6.49 41.66
C VAL A 53 8.23 5.08 42.17
N GLY A 54 7.30 4.35 41.54
CA GLY A 54 7.01 2.96 41.89
C GLY A 54 8.25 2.08 41.81
N PHE A 55 9.10 2.29 40.81
CA PHE A 55 10.33 1.54 40.65
C PHE A 55 11.39 1.89 41.71
N LEU A 56 11.51 3.17 42.08
CA LEU A 56 12.37 3.62 43.17
C LEU A 56 11.96 3.00 44.51
N LEU A 57 10.66 3.03 44.83
CA LEU A 57 10.13 2.46 46.07
C LEU A 57 10.37 0.94 46.13
N ASN A 58 10.07 0.20 45.05
CA ASN A 58 10.29 -1.26 45.03
C ASN A 58 11.78 -1.66 45.04
N GLY A 59 12.66 -0.80 44.54
CA GLY A 59 14.11 -0.98 44.58
C GLY A 59 14.71 -0.95 45.98
N GLU A 60 14.07 -0.26 46.93
CA GLU A 60 14.50 -0.23 48.33
C GLU A 60 14.06 -1.47 49.11
N PHE A 61 12.97 -2.13 48.70
CA PHE A 61 12.39 -3.28 49.40
C PHE A 61 12.85 -4.66 48.92
N SER A 62 13.58 -4.74 47.80
CA SER A 62 14.03 -6.02 47.24
C SER A 62 15.55 -6.10 47.14
N ASP A 63 16.16 -7.00 47.92
CA ASP A 63 17.59 -7.41 47.84
C ASP A 63 17.97 -8.08 46.49
N ARG A 64 17.11 -7.98 45.47
CA ARG A 64 17.28 -8.61 44.16
C ARG A 64 18.19 -7.75 43.30
N SER A 65 19.47 -8.13 43.26
CA SER A 65 20.48 -7.84 42.23
C SER A 65 20.34 -6.47 41.53
N ARG A 66 21.08 -5.48 42.05
CA ARG A 66 21.30 -4.12 41.51
C ARG A 66 21.67 -4.03 40.02
N ASN A 67 21.95 -5.14 39.34
CA ASN A 67 22.48 -5.16 37.97
C ASN A 67 21.42 -5.25 36.85
N TYR A 68 20.12 -5.39 37.16
CA TYR A 68 19.06 -5.59 36.16
C TYR A 68 17.92 -4.54 36.20
N MET A 69 18.14 -3.41 36.87
CA MET A 69 17.09 -2.42 37.11
C MET A 69 16.82 -1.49 35.91
N GLY A 70 17.84 -1.08 35.16
CA GLY A 70 17.69 -0.17 34.01
C GLY A 70 16.82 -0.72 32.86
N PRO A 71 17.01 -1.97 32.38
CA PRO A 71 16.22 -2.54 31.30
C PRO A 71 14.73 -2.66 31.61
N VAL A 72 14.37 -2.99 32.84
CA VAL A 72 12.96 -3.15 33.25
C VAL A 72 12.25 -1.79 33.25
N LEU A 73 12.90 -0.75 33.79
CA LEU A 73 12.35 0.61 33.76
C LEU A 73 12.27 1.14 32.31
N TYR A 74 13.30 0.90 31.50
CA TYR A 74 13.29 1.26 30.08
C TYR A 74 12.15 0.58 29.31
N GLY A 75 12.01 -0.74 29.43
CA GLY A 75 10.94 -1.50 28.79
C GLY A 75 9.55 -1.02 29.20
N SER A 76 9.35 -0.73 30.50
CA SER A 76 8.07 -0.19 31.00
C SER A 76 7.73 1.16 30.35
N VAL A 77 8.69 2.10 30.33
CA VAL A 77 8.53 3.42 29.70
C VAL A 77 8.27 3.27 28.19
N CYS A 78 8.97 2.35 27.52
CA CYS A 78 8.78 2.08 26.10
C CYS A 78 7.37 1.57 25.78
N ILE A 79 6.84 0.60 26.53
CA ILE A 79 5.47 0.09 26.32
C ILE A 79 4.44 1.23 26.41
N ILE A 80 4.53 2.06 27.45
CA ILE A 80 3.59 3.16 27.66
C ILE A 80 3.70 4.18 26.54
N MET A 81 4.94 4.50 26.12
CA MET A 81 5.20 5.40 25.01
C MET A 81 4.65 4.82 23.69
N MET A 82 4.83 3.54 23.43
CA MET A 82 4.31 2.86 22.24
C MET A 82 2.78 2.83 22.23
N ILE A 83 2.13 2.44 23.33
CA ILE A 83 0.66 2.47 23.44
C ILE A 83 0.14 3.88 23.19
N THR A 84 0.76 4.87 23.81
CA THR A 84 0.34 6.27 23.64
C THR A 84 0.56 6.72 22.20
N THR A 85 1.77 6.57 21.66
CA THR A 85 2.10 7.13 20.34
C THR A 85 1.50 6.33 19.18
N PHE A 86 1.56 5.00 19.22
CA PHE A 86 1.07 4.13 18.13
C PHE A 86 -0.46 4.08 18.07
N CYS A 87 -1.16 4.25 19.20
CA CYS A 87 -2.62 4.32 19.20
C CYS A 87 -3.11 5.75 19.03
N PHE A 88 -2.75 6.66 19.95
CA PHE A 88 -3.37 7.98 20.02
C PHE A 88 -3.08 8.83 18.78
N ILE A 89 -1.83 8.90 18.32
CA ILE A 89 -1.43 9.85 17.27
C ILE A 89 -2.05 9.48 15.91
N PRO A 90 -1.94 8.24 15.40
CA PRO A 90 -2.59 7.84 14.15
C PRO A 90 -4.11 8.00 14.21
N ILE A 91 -4.75 7.63 15.33
CA ILE A 91 -6.20 7.78 15.51
C ILE A 91 -6.60 9.26 15.48
N TYR A 92 -5.89 10.12 16.22
CA TYR A 92 -6.14 11.55 16.25
C TYR A 92 -6.03 12.20 14.87
N VAL A 93 -4.92 11.93 14.15
CA VAL A 93 -4.69 12.46 12.80
C VAL A 93 -5.71 11.92 11.81
N GLY A 94 -6.08 10.63 11.91
CA GLY A 94 -7.06 9.98 11.06
C GLY A 94 -8.47 10.55 11.22
N ILE A 95 -8.98 10.65 12.46
CA ILE A 95 -10.31 11.21 12.76
C ILE A 95 -10.40 12.65 12.28
N ARG A 96 -9.39 13.46 12.58
CA ARG A 96 -9.36 14.86 12.16
C ARG A 96 -9.40 15.00 10.64
N THR A 97 -8.62 14.20 9.92
CA THR A 97 -8.61 14.18 8.45
C THR A 97 -9.97 13.72 7.88
N MET A 98 -10.64 12.79 8.56
CA MET A 98 -11.97 12.31 8.17
C MET A 98 -13.05 13.38 8.37
N LEU A 99 -13.04 14.10 9.50
CA LEU A 99 -14.02 15.15 9.80
C LEU A 99 -13.96 16.33 8.82
N GLU A 100 -12.75 16.67 8.36
CA GLU A 100 -12.58 17.70 7.33
C GLU A 100 -13.22 17.32 5.99
N ARG A 101 -13.35 16.02 5.70
CA ARG A 101 -13.99 15.49 4.49
C ARG A 101 -15.50 15.38 4.59
N THR A 102 -16.04 15.14 5.79
CA THR A 102 -17.49 14.99 6.00
C THR A 102 -18.22 16.32 6.14
N SER A 103 -17.54 17.37 6.60
CA SER A 103 -18.08 18.73 6.56
C SER A 103 -18.25 19.19 5.10
N ILE A 104 -19.30 19.98 4.84
CA ILE A 104 -19.78 20.55 3.56
C ILE A 104 -18.69 21.24 2.67
N ASN A 105 -17.44 21.32 3.13
CA ASN A 105 -16.25 21.87 2.48
C ASN A 105 -15.58 20.98 1.42
N ALA A 106 -16.13 19.79 1.09
CA ALA A 106 -15.59 18.96 0.01
C ALA A 106 -15.55 19.74 -1.33
N ASP A 107 -16.56 20.58 -1.57
CA ASP A 107 -16.63 21.48 -2.74
C ASP A 107 -15.67 22.67 -2.66
N LEU A 108 -15.32 23.14 -1.47
CA LEU A 108 -14.34 24.22 -1.30
C LEU A 108 -12.91 23.73 -1.59
N LEU A 109 -12.59 22.46 -1.29
CA LEU A 109 -11.29 21.87 -1.64
C LEU A 109 -11.09 21.76 -3.17
N TYR A 110 -12.17 21.57 -3.93
CA TYR A 110 -12.17 21.59 -5.40
C TYR A 110 -11.91 22.99 -5.99
N ILE A 111 -12.12 24.05 -5.20
CA ILE A 111 -11.89 25.45 -5.60
C ILE A 111 -10.49 25.95 -5.17
N THR A 112 -9.77 25.22 -4.30
CA THR A 112 -8.42 25.65 -3.87
C THR A 112 -7.37 25.51 -4.98
N ILE A 113 -6.42 26.45 -5.01
CA ILE A 113 -5.29 26.50 -5.96
C ILE A 113 -4.21 25.43 -5.63
N MET A 114 -4.40 24.62 -4.58
CA MET A 114 -3.38 23.70 -4.08
C MET A 114 -3.48 22.30 -4.71
N SER A 115 -2.33 21.71 -5.05
CA SER A 115 -2.28 20.35 -5.56
C SER A 115 -2.60 19.32 -4.45
N PRO A 116 -3.26 18.19 -4.77
CA PRO A 116 -3.56 17.12 -3.81
C PRO A 116 -2.35 16.63 -3.02
N ASP A 117 -1.19 16.54 -3.68
CA ASP A 117 0.10 16.16 -3.09
C ASP A 117 0.53 17.11 -1.95
N ARG A 118 0.36 18.43 -2.11
CA ARG A 118 0.69 19.41 -1.06
C ARG A 118 -0.21 19.30 0.16
N ILE A 119 -1.49 18.97 -0.05
CA ILE A 119 -2.45 18.81 1.05
C ILE A 119 -2.03 17.61 1.92
N ILE A 120 -1.76 16.46 1.31
CA ILE A 120 -1.34 15.25 2.04
C ILE A 120 0.01 15.46 2.72
N ARG A 121 0.99 16.12 2.07
CA ARG A 121 2.28 16.44 2.73
C ARG A 121 2.10 17.29 3.97
N GLY A 122 1.23 18.30 3.91
CA GLY A 122 0.94 19.17 5.06
C GLY A 122 0.41 18.39 6.26
N LYS A 123 -0.53 17.47 5.99
CA LYS A 123 -1.12 16.60 7.03
C LYS A 123 -0.11 15.60 7.59
N PHE A 124 0.68 14.98 6.72
CA PHE A 124 1.73 14.06 7.11
C PHE A 124 2.77 14.74 8.02
N ILE A 125 3.32 15.88 7.59
CA ILE A 125 4.30 16.65 8.36
C ILE A 125 3.70 17.12 9.70
N SER A 126 2.43 17.57 9.72
CA SER A 126 1.76 17.92 10.97
C SER A 126 1.66 16.75 11.95
N GLY A 127 1.42 15.53 11.45
CA GLY A 127 1.45 14.32 12.28
C GLY A 127 2.85 14.01 12.82
N VAL A 128 3.88 14.16 11.99
CA VAL A 128 5.29 13.96 12.39
C VAL A 128 5.69 14.91 13.53
N TYR A 129 5.28 16.18 13.49
CA TYR A 129 5.51 17.12 14.58
C TYR A 129 4.83 16.71 15.89
N LEU A 130 3.64 16.10 15.82
CA LEU A 130 2.99 15.55 17.02
C LEU A 130 3.80 14.38 17.60
N VAL A 131 4.34 13.50 16.76
CA VAL A 131 5.24 12.45 17.24
C VAL A 131 6.46 13.05 17.93
N LEU A 132 7.12 14.03 17.31
CA LEU A 132 8.28 14.70 17.90
C LEU A 132 7.97 15.34 19.26
N LEU A 133 6.79 15.93 19.43
CA LEU A 133 6.33 16.48 20.71
C LEU A 133 6.26 15.41 21.80
N PHE A 134 5.60 14.28 21.53
CA PHE A 134 5.48 13.18 22.49
C PHE A 134 6.83 12.54 22.80
N TYR A 135 7.68 12.36 21.78
CA TYR A 135 9.02 11.81 21.96
C TYR A 135 9.90 12.74 22.79
N SER A 136 9.85 14.05 22.55
CA SER A 136 10.59 15.03 23.34
C SER A 136 10.23 14.98 24.83
N ALA A 137 8.97 14.67 25.16
CA ALA A 137 8.55 14.50 26.55
C ALA A 137 9.01 13.16 27.16
N ALA A 138 9.19 12.12 26.35
CA ALA A 138 9.58 10.78 26.80
C ALA A 138 11.10 10.59 26.94
N VAL A 139 11.91 11.25 26.10
CA VAL A 139 13.38 11.11 26.07
C VAL A 139 14.05 11.29 27.45
N PRO A 140 13.70 12.30 28.28
CA PRO A 140 14.34 12.46 29.59
C PRO A 140 14.18 11.23 30.49
N PHE A 141 13.01 10.58 30.48
CA PHE A 141 12.76 9.36 31.26
C PHE A 141 13.52 8.15 30.70
N MET A 142 13.64 8.06 29.37
CA MET A 142 14.42 7.00 28.72
C MET A 142 15.92 7.12 29.02
N VAL A 143 16.46 8.35 29.05
CA VAL A 143 17.86 8.61 29.43
C VAL A 143 18.09 8.36 30.92
N PHE A 144 17.09 8.57 31.78
CA PHE A 144 17.22 8.20 33.20
C PHE A 144 17.46 6.69 33.38
N SER A 145 16.85 5.83 32.56
CA SER A 145 17.10 4.38 32.58
C SER A 145 18.56 4.00 32.33
N TYR A 146 19.30 4.81 31.57
CA TYR A 146 20.74 4.60 31.34
C TYR A 146 21.56 4.75 32.63
N LEU A 147 21.18 5.69 33.52
CA LEU A 147 21.87 5.91 34.78
C LEU A 147 21.75 4.70 35.74
N LEU A 148 20.69 3.91 35.60
CA LEU A 148 20.45 2.71 36.40
C LEU A 148 21.27 1.49 35.96
N ARG A 149 22.14 1.65 34.94
CA ARG A 149 22.97 0.62 34.31
C ARG A 149 22.16 -0.54 33.70
N GLY A 150 22.78 -1.24 32.75
CA GLY A 150 22.16 -2.40 32.07
C GLY A 150 21.55 -2.11 30.70
N ILE A 151 21.56 -0.86 30.22
CA ILE A 151 21.23 -0.50 28.83
C ILE A 151 22.22 0.52 28.30
N ASP A 152 22.62 0.39 27.03
CA ASP A 152 23.57 1.31 26.39
C ASP A 152 22.86 2.44 25.66
N LEU A 153 23.50 3.61 25.61
CA LEU A 153 22.98 4.80 24.93
C LEU A 153 22.66 4.57 23.44
N PRO A 154 23.47 3.83 22.64
CA PRO A 154 23.14 3.60 21.24
C PRO A 154 21.94 2.68 21.05
N THR A 155 21.66 1.76 21.99
CA THR A 155 20.45 0.92 21.98
C THR A 155 19.19 1.77 22.17
N ILE A 156 19.25 2.75 23.08
CA ILE A 156 18.19 3.73 23.29
C ILE A 156 17.98 4.55 22.00
N GLY A 157 19.06 5.07 21.41
CA GLY A 157 18.98 5.84 20.16
C GLY A 157 18.38 5.05 19.00
N LEU A 158 18.80 3.80 18.82
CA LEU A 158 18.34 2.94 17.72
C LEU A 158 16.85 2.59 17.90
N SER A 159 16.44 2.19 19.09
CA SER A 159 15.04 1.85 19.37
C SER A 159 14.10 3.05 19.23
N ILE A 160 14.49 4.24 19.72
CA ILE A 160 13.75 5.49 19.45
C ILE A 160 13.60 5.74 17.95
N GLY A 161 14.68 5.55 17.17
CA GLY A 161 14.66 5.68 15.72
C GLY A 161 13.68 4.70 15.04
N LEU A 162 13.70 3.44 15.44
CA LEU A 162 12.78 2.41 14.92
C LEU A 162 11.33 2.72 15.28
N PHE A 163 11.05 3.09 16.53
CA PHE A 163 9.69 3.45 16.98
C PHE A 163 9.17 4.69 16.26
N PHE A 164 10.04 5.64 15.95
CA PHE A 164 9.70 6.83 15.16
C PHE A 164 9.32 6.47 13.72
N LEU A 165 10.05 5.56 13.08
CA LEU A 165 9.73 5.07 11.74
C LEU A 165 8.38 4.33 11.68
N VAL A 166 8.11 3.48 12.67
CA VAL A 166 6.82 2.77 12.76
C VAL A 166 5.67 3.77 12.98
N ASN A 167 5.85 4.79 13.82
CA ASN A 167 4.85 5.86 13.99
C ASN A 167 4.57 6.60 12.68
N ILE A 168 5.61 6.92 11.91
CA ILE A 168 5.47 7.54 10.59
C ILE A 168 4.59 6.69 9.66
N MET A 169 4.85 5.38 9.61
CA MET A 169 4.08 4.44 8.81
C MET A 169 2.62 4.36 9.26
N LEU A 170 2.37 4.28 10.57
CA LEU A 170 1.02 4.24 11.14
C LEU A 170 0.22 5.53 10.84
N ILE A 171 0.86 6.70 10.96
CA ILE A 171 0.24 7.99 10.62
C ILE A 171 -0.14 8.03 9.14
N GLN A 172 0.77 7.62 8.26
CA GLN A 172 0.49 7.61 6.83
C GLN A 172 -0.63 6.60 6.49
N GLY A 173 -0.68 5.46 7.19
CA GLY A 173 -1.79 4.50 7.09
C GLY A 173 -3.13 5.10 7.51
N ALA A 174 -3.17 5.80 8.65
CA ALA A 174 -4.39 6.48 9.12
C ALA A 174 -4.87 7.56 8.15
N ILE A 175 -3.96 8.37 7.58
CA ILE A 175 -4.30 9.37 6.55
C ILE A 175 -4.85 8.70 5.30
N THR A 176 -4.27 7.58 4.88
CA THR A 176 -4.71 6.83 3.70
C THR A 176 -6.11 6.26 3.90
N LEU A 177 -6.38 5.68 5.07
CA LEU A 177 -7.71 5.19 5.43
C LEU A 177 -8.75 6.32 5.52
N ALA A 178 -8.37 7.46 6.11
CA ALA A 178 -9.23 8.62 6.23
C ALA A 178 -9.61 9.20 4.85
N THR A 179 -8.68 9.19 3.89
CA THR A 179 -8.87 9.72 2.54
C THR A 179 -9.50 8.72 1.57
N ALA A 180 -9.56 7.44 1.91
CA ALA A 180 -10.15 6.40 1.07
C ALA A 180 -11.63 6.71 0.72
N PRO A 181 -12.09 6.41 -0.52
CA PRO A 181 -13.45 6.65 -0.99
C PRO A 181 -14.43 5.56 -0.49
N LEU A 182 -14.39 5.31 0.83
CA LEU A 182 -15.17 4.31 1.55
C LEU A 182 -16.27 5.01 2.37
N THR A 183 -17.38 4.31 2.62
CA THR A 183 -18.40 4.78 3.56
C THR A 183 -17.80 4.84 4.96
N ILE A 184 -18.35 5.67 5.85
CA ILE A 184 -17.81 5.84 7.21
C ILE A 184 -17.81 4.51 7.98
N VAL A 185 -18.87 3.70 7.80
CA VAL A 185 -19.00 2.36 8.40
C VAL A 185 -17.87 1.45 7.92
N PHE A 186 -17.61 1.42 6.61
CA PHE A 186 -16.57 0.57 6.07
C PHE A 186 -15.16 1.04 6.48
N LYS A 187 -14.94 2.35 6.66
CA LYS A 187 -13.69 2.86 7.26
C LYS A 187 -13.50 2.37 8.69
N ILE A 188 -14.55 2.40 9.51
CA ILE A 188 -14.51 1.90 10.89
C ILE A 188 -14.23 0.40 10.91
N LEU A 189 -14.89 -0.38 10.05
CA LEU A 189 -14.63 -1.82 9.93
C LEU A 189 -13.17 -2.10 9.54
N VAL A 190 -12.63 -1.41 8.53
CA VAL A 190 -11.22 -1.56 8.15
C VAL A 190 -10.29 -1.12 9.28
N ALA A 191 -10.60 -0.04 10.00
CA ALA A 191 -9.82 0.40 11.15
C ALA A 191 -9.80 -0.66 12.27
N LEU A 192 -10.93 -1.35 12.51
CA LEU A 192 -11.06 -2.36 13.55
C LEU A 192 -10.41 -3.69 13.17
N PHE A 193 -10.68 -4.20 11.96
CA PHE A 193 -10.22 -5.54 11.54
C PHE A 193 -8.81 -5.55 10.94
N LEU A 194 -8.33 -4.43 10.41
CA LEU A 194 -6.97 -4.33 9.87
C LEU A 194 -6.11 -3.39 10.71
N GLY A 195 -6.64 -2.23 11.10
CA GLY A 195 -5.90 -1.21 11.84
C GLY A 195 -5.48 -1.65 13.25
N VAL A 196 -6.43 -2.13 14.08
CA VAL A 196 -6.12 -2.56 15.45
C VAL A 196 -5.15 -3.75 15.48
N PRO A 197 -5.35 -4.83 14.69
CA PRO A 197 -4.36 -5.90 14.60
C PRO A 197 -2.99 -5.43 14.10
N ALA A 198 -2.93 -4.50 13.13
CA ALA A 198 -1.67 -3.95 12.67
C ALA A 198 -0.93 -3.16 13.77
N ILE A 199 -1.66 -2.38 14.58
CA ILE A 199 -1.07 -1.66 15.73
C ILE A 199 -0.58 -2.65 16.79
N ILE A 200 -1.37 -3.67 17.12
CA ILE A 200 -0.97 -4.72 18.07
C ILE A 200 0.26 -5.47 17.56
N ALA A 201 0.29 -5.85 16.29
CA ALA A 201 1.43 -6.50 15.67
C ALA A 201 2.67 -5.60 15.69
N ALA A 202 2.52 -4.30 15.41
CA ALA A 202 3.61 -3.33 15.49
C ALA A 202 4.14 -3.19 16.92
N ILE A 203 3.25 -3.15 17.92
CA ILE A 203 3.62 -3.13 19.34
C ILE A 203 4.38 -4.41 19.70
N SER A 204 3.85 -5.58 19.37
CA SER A 204 4.49 -6.87 19.65
C SER A 204 5.86 -6.99 18.98
N PHE A 205 5.98 -6.60 17.71
CA PHE A 205 7.24 -6.64 16.96
C PHE A 205 8.31 -5.74 17.60
N CYS A 206 7.95 -4.49 17.88
CA CYS A 206 8.82 -3.52 18.54
C CYS A 206 9.19 -3.94 19.97
N PHE A 207 8.24 -4.53 20.70
CA PHE A 207 8.44 -4.99 22.07
C PHE A 207 9.40 -6.18 22.13
N THR A 208 9.20 -7.19 21.28
CA THR A 208 10.11 -8.34 21.16
C THR A 208 11.52 -7.89 20.78
N GLY A 209 11.64 -6.96 19.83
CA GLY A 209 12.95 -6.42 19.43
C GLY A 209 13.69 -5.72 20.57
N VAL A 210 12.99 -4.92 21.37
CA VAL A 210 13.62 -4.07 22.40
C VAL A 210 13.79 -4.77 23.76
N VAL A 211 12.80 -5.56 24.20
CA VAL A 211 12.81 -6.21 25.52
C VAL A 211 13.36 -7.63 25.48
N GLY A 212 13.38 -8.30 24.32
CA GLY A 212 13.97 -9.63 24.16
C GLY A 212 15.48 -9.71 24.39
N TYR A 213 16.13 -8.61 24.78
CA TYR A 213 17.59 -8.46 24.87
C TYR A 213 18.33 -8.76 23.56
N GLU A 214 17.65 -9.04 22.45
CA GLU A 214 18.26 -9.35 21.16
C GLU A 214 19.09 -8.16 20.67
N MET A 215 18.54 -6.94 20.72
CA MET A 215 19.30 -5.74 20.35
C MET A 215 20.53 -5.51 21.26
N THR A 216 20.40 -5.69 22.57
CA THR A 216 21.51 -5.49 23.52
C THR A 216 22.58 -6.59 23.40
N ARG A 217 22.17 -7.85 23.18
CA ARG A 217 23.08 -8.99 22.98
C ARG A 217 23.82 -8.90 21.65
N MET A 218 23.12 -8.51 20.58
CA MET A 218 23.70 -8.36 19.25
C MET A 218 24.65 -7.16 19.15
N MET A 219 24.41 -6.08 19.90
CA MET A 219 25.32 -4.92 19.93
C MET A 219 26.69 -5.18 20.57
N GLY A 220 26.78 -6.20 21.43
CA GLY A 220 28.02 -6.60 22.09
C GLY A 220 28.91 -7.55 21.27
N SER A 221 28.42 -8.08 20.14
CA SER A 221 29.19 -9.01 19.30
C SER A 221 29.85 -8.30 18.11
N LEU A 222 30.98 -8.87 17.62
CA LEU A 222 31.63 -8.41 16.38
C LEU A 222 30.74 -8.60 15.14
N ASP A 223 29.70 -9.42 15.26
CA ASP A 223 28.74 -9.73 14.20
C ASP A 223 27.68 -8.62 14.02
N PHE A 224 27.58 -7.67 14.96
CA PHE A 224 26.67 -6.52 14.88
C PHE A 224 26.71 -5.78 13.53
N TRP A 225 27.92 -5.48 13.06
CA TRP A 225 28.10 -4.71 11.82
C TRP A 225 27.85 -5.54 10.57
N LYS A 226 28.05 -6.87 10.65
CA LYS A 226 27.93 -7.77 9.50
C LYS A 226 26.51 -8.34 9.34
N GLU A 227 25.83 -8.63 10.44
CA GLU A 227 24.54 -9.33 10.44
C GLU A 227 23.40 -8.39 10.81
N PHE A 228 23.55 -7.61 11.89
CA PHE A 228 22.44 -6.79 12.41
C PHE A 228 22.22 -5.49 11.64
N MET A 229 23.28 -4.78 11.26
CA MET A 229 23.16 -3.50 10.54
C MET A 229 22.46 -3.61 9.17
N PRO A 230 22.71 -4.64 8.35
CA PRO A 230 21.94 -4.88 7.13
C PRO A 230 20.44 -5.10 7.41
N ILE A 231 20.08 -5.81 8.48
CA ILE A 231 18.68 -6.03 8.88
C ILE A 231 17.99 -4.72 9.23
N VAL A 232 18.65 -3.85 10.00
CA VAL A 232 18.14 -2.51 10.30
C VAL A 232 18.00 -1.68 9.02
N GLY A 233 18.99 -1.72 8.13
CA GLY A 233 18.94 -1.02 6.84
C GLY A 233 17.77 -1.46 5.96
N MET A 234 17.53 -2.78 5.89
CA MET A 234 16.38 -3.37 5.20
C MET A 234 15.06 -2.92 5.81
N PHE A 235 14.93 -2.99 7.13
CA PHE A 235 13.72 -2.54 7.82
C PHE A 235 13.41 -1.05 7.56
N ILE A 236 14.43 -0.19 7.57
CA ILE A 236 14.30 1.24 7.25
C ILE A 236 13.83 1.41 5.80
N MET A 237 14.42 0.66 4.87
CA MET A 237 14.02 0.70 3.46
C MET A 237 12.56 0.27 3.27
N ASP A 238 12.16 -0.84 3.89
CA ASP A 238 10.79 -1.37 3.81
C ASP A 238 9.79 -0.37 4.37
N CYS A 239 10.07 0.18 5.56
CA CYS A 239 9.24 1.22 6.16
C CYS A 239 9.09 2.45 5.24
N ALA A 240 10.17 2.91 4.61
CA ALA A 240 10.14 4.03 3.69
C ALA A 240 9.33 3.71 2.42
N LEU A 241 9.52 2.51 1.87
CA LEU A 241 8.83 2.02 0.68
C LEU A 241 7.31 1.92 0.91
N PHE A 242 6.88 1.25 1.98
CA PHE A 242 5.47 1.12 2.35
C PHE A 242 4.83 2.46 2.70
N THR A 243 5.53 3.33 3.43
CA THR A 243 5.06 4.69 3.73
C THR A 243 4.84 5.49 2.44
N GLY A 244 5.78 5.43 1.50
CA GLY A 244 5.62 6.11 0.21
C GLY A 244 4.49 5.52 -0.64
N LEU A 245 4.24 4.21 -0.57
CA LEU A 245 3.11 3.59 -1.26
C LEU A 245 1.78 4.11 -0.71
N MET A 246 1.63 4.11 0.62
CA MET A 246 0.46 4.66 1.30
C MET A 246 0.29 6.16 0.99
N TYR A 247 1.39 6.92 0.91
CA TYR A 247 1.37 8.32 0.48
C TYR A 247 0.80 8.47 -0.93
N GLN A 248 1.29 7.70 -1.91
CA GLN A 248 0.77 7.74 -3.27
C GLN A 248 -0.69 7.28 -3.36
N ALA A 249 -1.10 6.31 -2.54
CA ALA A 249 -2.49 5.88 -2.44
C ALA A 249 -3.40 7.02 -1.93
N ALA A 250 -2.99 7.70 -0.86
CA ALA A 250 -3.71 8.86 -0.32
C ALA A 250 -3.86 9.98 -1.36
N VAL A 251 -2.78 10.29 -2.10
CA VAL A 251 -2.81 11.27 -3.19
C VAL A 251 -3.75 10.83 -4.32
N ALA A 252 -3.75 9.55 -4.68
CA ALA A 252 -4.65 9.00 -5.70
C ALA A 252 -6.13 9.06 -5.28
N PHE A 253 -6.44 8.93 -3.99
CA PHE A 253 -7.81 9.07 -3.47
C PHE A 253 -8.30 10.52 -3.40
N VAL A 254 -7.40 11.49 -3.22
CA VAL A 254 -7.74 12.93 -3.24
C VAL A 254 -7.89 13.45 -4.66
N THR A 255 -7.12 12.89 -5.60
CA THR A 255 -7.08 13.36 -6.99
C THR A 255 -8.45 13.16 -7.66
N PRO A 256 -8.99 14.20 -8.35
CA PRO A 256 -10.28 14.10 -9.03
C PRO A 256 -10.28 12.98 -10.07
N THR A 257 -11.45 12.38 -10.29
CA THR A 257 -11.65 11.28 -11.25
C THR A 257 -11.33 11.67 -12.71
N SER A 258 -11.31 12.97 -13.02
CA SER A 258 -10.95 13.49 -14.33
C SER A 258 -9.43 13.53 -14.59
N ALA A 259 -8.60 13.33 -13.57
CA ALA A 259 -7.14 13.31 -13.67
C ALA A 259 -6.59 11.87 -13.59
N ASN A 260 -5.37 11.69 -14.09
CA ASN A 260 -4.70 10.39 -14.10
C ASN A 260 -4.18 10.02 -12.69
N ARG A 261 -5.05 9.38 -11.89
CA ARG A 261 -4.74 8.96 -10.52
C ARG A 261 -3.88 7.70 -10.45
N SER A 262 -3.95 6.81 -11.45
CA SER A 262 -3.24 5.52 -11.41
C SER A 262 -1.76 5.63 -11.79
N LEU A 263 -1.39 6.57 -12.65
CA LEU A 263 -0.02 6.68 -13.15
C LEU A 263 1.05 6.89 -12.06
N PRO A 264 0.93 7.88 -11.15
CA PRO A 264 1.93 8.06 -10.10
C PRO A 264 1.97 6.86 -9.15
N PHE A 265 0.80 6.30 -8.82
CA PHE A 265 0.68 5.14 -7.95
C PHE A 265 1.34 3.89 -8.55
N ARG A 266 1.02 3.53 -9.80
CA ARG A 266 1.55 2.34 -10.46
C ARG A 266 3.05 2.43 -10.70
N ARG A 267 3.58 3.61 -11.03
CA ARG A 267 5.05 3.82 -11.17
C ARG A 267 5.77 3.60 -9.85
N TYR A 268 5.23 4.15 -8.77
CA TYR A 268 5.81 3.97 -7.44
C TYR A 268 5.73 2.49 -7.02
N PHE A 269 4.57 1.84 -7.23
CA PHE A 269 4.40 0.42 -6.93
C PHE A 269 5.38 -0.46 -7.71
N THR A 270 5.57 -0.23 -9.02
CA THR A 270 6.55 -0.99 -9.81
C THR A 270 7.97 -0.81 -9.31
N LEU A 271 8.33 0.40 -8.91
CA LEU A 271 9.65 0.69 -8.37
C LEU A 271 9.85 0.02 -7.00
N MET A 272 8.84 0.10 -6.14
CA MET A 272 8.82 -0.59 -4.86
C MET A 272 8.96 -2.10 -5.03
N TRP A 273 8.15 -2.70 -5.91
CA TRP A 273 8.18 -4.12 -6.20
C TRP A 273 9.56 -4.58 -6.71
N LEU A 274 10.20 -3.80 -7.60
CA LEU A 274 11.56 -4.09 -8.06
C LEU A 274 12.60 -4.02 -6.93
N LEU A 275 12.55 -2.99 -6.09
CA LEU A 275 13.50 -2.82 -4.98
C LEU A 275 13.36 -3.93 -3.93
N LEU A 276 12.12 -4.26 -3.56
CA LEU A 276 11.85 -5.39 -2.68
C LEU A 276 12.33 -6.71 -3.31
N GLY A 277 12.06 -6.94 -4.60
CA GLY A 277 12.51 -8.15 -5.29
C GLY A 277 14.03 -8.31 -5.26
N ILE A 278 14.78 -7.23 -5.49
CA ILE A 278 16.25 -7.22 -5.40
C ILE A 278 16.72 -7.48 -3.96
N GLN A 279 16.10 -6.83 -2.97
CA GLN A 279 16.44 -7.01 -1.56
C GLN A 279 16.23 -8.46 -1.11
N PHE A 280 15.07 -9.04 -1.36
CA PHE A 280 14.77 -10.42 -0.98
C PHE A 280 15.67 -11.42 -1.72
N ALA A 281 16.04 -11.15 -2.98
CA ALA A 281 17.01 -11.97 -3.71
C ALA A 281 18.42 -11.91 -3.08
N ILE A 282 18.90 -10.71 -2.73
CA ILE A 282 20.20 -10.55 -2.06
C ILE A 282 20.16 -11.23 -0.69
N TRP A 283 19.07 -11.07 0.06
CA TRP A 283 18.97 -11.61 1.41
C TRP A 283 18.88 -13.14 1.42
N GLY A 284 18.09 -13.72 0.51
CA GLY A 284 18.07 -15.17 0.29
C GLY A 284 19.45 -15.73 -0.09
N TRP A 285 20.23 -14.98 -0.89
CA TRP A 285 21.62 -15.34 -1.21
C TRP A 285 22.53 -15.36 0.01
N VAL A 286 22.43 -14.35 0.88
CA VAL A 286 23.29 -14.24 2.07
C VAL A 286 22.97 -15.32 3.09
N ILE A 287 21.69 -15.58 3.36
CA ILE A 287 21.27 -16.59 4.35
C ILE A 287 21.39 -18.01 3.80
N SER A 288 21.47 -18.18 2.48
CA SER A 288 21.41 -19.49 1.82
C SER A 288 20.10 -20.25 2.08
N GLU A 289 19.03 -19.51 2.42
CA GLU A 289 17.68 -20.04 2.66
C GLU A 289 16.70 -19.59 1.56
N ASP A 290 15.90 -20.54 1.10
CA ASP A 290 14.91 -20.39 0.04
C ASP A 290 13.57 -19.83 0.51
N GLU A 291 13.24 -19.96 1.79
CA GLU A 291 11.97 -19.51 2.38
C GLU A 291 11.76 -18.00 2.26
N VAL A 292 12.85 -17.22 2.38
CA VAL A 292 12.86 -15.76 2.28
C VAL A 292 12.26 -15.28 0.95
N ILE A 293 12.59 -15.98 -0.13
CA ILE A 293 12.15 -15.67 -1.48
C ILE A 293 10.66 -16.00 -1.67
N LEU A 294 10.21 -17.11 -1.07
CA LEU A 294 8.79 -17.49 -1.10
C LEU A 294 7.92 -16.40 -0.46
N VAL A 295 8.39 -15.75 0.61
CA VAL A 295 7.65 -14.63 1.24
C VAL A 295 7.38 -13.49 0.25
N PHE A 296 8.39 -13.08 -0.54
CA PHE A 296 8.19 -12.05 -1.56
C PHE A 296 7.23 -12.50 -2.65
N PHE A 297 7.33 -13.76 -3.07
CA PHE A 297 6.53 -14.30 -4.15
C PHE A 297 5.05 -14.45 -3.76
N PHE A 298 4.75 -15.00 -2.58
CA PHE A 298 3.40 -15.03 -2.01
C PHE A 298 2.87 -13.63 -1.70
N GLY A 299 3.72 -12.74 -1.17
CA GLY A 299 3.36 -11.34 -0.93
C GLY A 299 2.96 -10.63 -2.24
N THR A 300 3.69 -10.88 -3.32
CA THR A 300 3.36 -10.34 -4.64
C THR A 300 2.08 -10.95 -5.19
N ALA A 301 1.86 -12.26 -5.03
CA ALA A 301 0.62 -12.92 -5.44
C ALA A 301 -0.60 -12.30 -4.72
N ALA A 302 -0.51 -12.10 -3.41
CA ALA A 302 -1.55 -11.47 -2.61
C ALA A 302 -1.82 -10.02 -3.04
N LEU A 303 -0.78 -9.23 -3.31
CA LEU A 303 -0.92 -7.86 -3.81
C LEU A 303 -1.53 -7.81 -5.22
N VAL A 304 -1.17 -8.75 -6.10
CA VAL A 304 -1.74 -8.86 -7.44
C VAL A 304 -3.22 -9.21 -7.37
N PHE A 305 -3.58 -10.21 -6.54
CA PHE A 305 -4.97 -10.60 -6.32
C PHE A 305 -5.82 -9.45 -5.76
N LEU A 306 -5.34 -8.78 -4.72
CA LEU A 306 -6.01 -7.60 -4.14
C LEU A 306 -6.07 -6.44 -5.14
N GLY A 307 -5.03 -6.26 -5.95
CA GLY A 307 -4.98 -5.30 -7.05
C GLY A 307 -6.05 -5.59 -8.11
N MET A 308 -6.28 -6.85 -8.47
CA MET A 308 -7.34 -7.23 -9.41
C MET A 308 -8.71 -6.91 -8.82
N PHE A 309 -8.96 -7.30 -7.57
CA PHE A 309 -10.22 -7.02 -6.87
C PHE A 309 -10.60 -5.53 -6.87
N ILE A 310 -9.62 -4.65 -6.59
CA ILE A 310 -9.81 -3.19 -6.60
C ILE A 310 -9.88 -2.64 -8.03
N GLY A 311 -9.04 -3.15 -8.93
CA GLY A 311 -8.88 -2.67 -10.30
C GLY A 311 -10.11 -2.87 -11.18
N ILE A 312 -10.84 -3.98 -10.99
CA ILE A 312 -12.04 -4.35 -11.75
C ILE A 312 -13.18 -3.33 -11.56
N GLY A 313 -13.26 -2.68 -10.39
CA GLY A 313 -14.26 -1.65 -10.10
C GLY A 313 -13.99 -0.28 -10.73
N GLY A 314 -12.98 -0.17 -11.60
CA GLY A 314 -12.57 1.05 -12.27
C GLY A 314 -13.60 1.60 -13.28
N ARG A 315 -13.55 2.91 -13.55
CA ARG A 315 -14.26 3.50 -14.70
C ARG A 315 -13.38 3.41 -15.95
N ASP A 316 -14.02 3.16 -17.07
CA ASP A 316 -13.39 2.95 -18.37
C ASP A 316 -13.25 4.24 -19.21
N ASP A 317 -13.85 5.35 -18.76
CA ASP A 317 -13.87 6.61 -19.52
C ASP A 317 -12.61 7.45 -19.27
N LEU A 318 -11.86 7.70 -20.35
CA LEU A 318 -10.71 8.60 -20.37
C LEU A 318 -11.15 10.05 -20.62
N SER A 319 -10.87 10.94 -19.66
CA SER A 319 -11.15 12.37 -19.80
C SER A 319 -10.32 13.02 -20.92
N THR A 320 -10.84 14.09 -21.51
CA THR A 320 -10.13 14.88 -22.55
C THR A 320 -8.79 15.45 -22.06
N ARG A 321 -8.66 15.74 -20.76
CA ARG A 321 -7.41 16.17 -20.14
C ARG A 321 -6.34 15.07 -20.16
N ILE A 322 -6.72 13.83 -19.90
CA ILE A 322 -5.79 12.68 -19.91
C ILE A 322 -5.35 12.39 -21.35
N ARG A 323 -6.26 12.48 -22.33
CA ARG A 323 -5.93 12.27 -23.75
C ARG A 323 -4.89 13.23 -24.31
N LYS A 324 -4.75 14.43 -23.72
CA LYS A 324 -3.69 15.40 -24.08
C LYS A 324 -2.31 15.05 -23.53
N GLN A 325 -2.22 14.16 -22.55
CA GLN A 325 -0.96 13.72 -21.95
C GLN A 325 -0.41 12.43 -22.56
N ILE A 326 -1.20 11.77 -23.43
CA ILE A 326 -0.82 10.52 -24.09
C ILE A 326 0.34 10.80 -25.06
N PRO A 327 1.45 10.05 -24.98
CA PRO A 327 2.58 10.20 -25.89
C PRO A 327 2.20 9.82 -27.33
N GLU A 328 2.80 10.50 -28.30
CA GLU A 328 2.49 10.34 -29.73
C GLU A 328 3.09 9.06 -30.35
N SER A 329 4.22 8.58 -29.82
CA SER A 329 4.90 7.39 -30.37
C SER A 329 4.20 6.08 -29.97
N ILE A 330 4.11 5.14 -30.92
CA ILE A 330 3.37 3.87 -30.75
C ILE A 330 3.96 3.04 -29.59
N ALA A 331 5.28 2.93 -29.50
CA ALA A 331 5.95 2.19 -28.43
C ALA A 331 5.73 2.85 -27.06
N SER A 332 5.91 4.17 -26.95
CA SER A 332 5.64 4.87 -25.70
C SER A 332 4.16 4.81 -25.32
N ARG A 333 3.26 4.73 -26.30
CA ARG A 333 1.81 4.58 -26.08
C ARG A 333 1.48 3.21 -25.50
N LEU A 334 2.08 2.14 -25.99
CA LEU A 334 1.87 0.78 -25.45
C LEU A 334 2.36 0.68 -24.00
N PHE A 335 3.56 1.20 -23.71
CA PHE A 335 4.06 1.24 -22.33
C PHE A 335 3.21 2.16 -21.44
N ALA A 336 2.86 3.36 -21.92
CA ALA A 336 2.01 4.27 -21.17
C ALA A 336 0.64 3.66 -20.88
N PHE A 337 0.08 2.89 -21.81
CA PHE A 337 -1.24 2.28 -21.65
C PHE A 337 -1.35 1.50 -20.34
N CYS A 338 -0.36 0.66 -19.99
CA CYS A 338 -0.36 -0.11 -18.74
C CYS A 338 -0.31 0.74 -17.46
N PHE A 339 0.17 1.98 -17.52
CA PHE A 339 0.26 2.85 -16.34
C PHE A 339 -0.93 3.82 -16.21
N TYR A 340 -1.69 4.02 -17.28
CA TYR A 340 -2.81 4.96 -17.31
C TYR A 340 -4.09 4.40 -16.70
N ASN A 341 -5.03 5.30 -16.35
CA ASN A 341 -6.33 4.90 -15.82
C ASN A 341 -7.05 3.99 -16.82
N GLY A 342 -7.62 2.88 -16.31
CA GLY A 342 -8.45 1.96 -17.07
C GLY A 342 -8.47 0.57 -16.46
N THR A 343 -9.59 -0.13 -16.59
CA THR A 343 -9.79 -1.48 -16.03
C THR A 343 -8.89 -2.50 -16.74
N PHE A 344 -8.89 -2.49 -18.07
CA PHE A 344 -8.03 -3.38 -18.87
C PHE A 344 -6.54 -3.10 -18.65
N SER A 345 -6.17 -1.82 -18.64
CA SER A 345 -4.82 -1.37 -18.33
C SER A 345 -4.34 -1.85 -16.96
N CYS A 346 -5.24 -1.85 -15.96
CA CYS A 346 -4.95 -2.37 -14.62
C CYS A 346 -4.63 -3.86 -14.65
N LEU A 347 -5.44 -4.67 -15.36
CA LEU A 347 -5.22 -6.11 -15.48
C LEU A 347 -3.91 -6.42 -16.20
N LEU A 348 -3.62 -5.72 -17.30
CA LEU A 348 -2.35 -5.89 -18.02
C LEU A 348 -1.14 -5.54 -17.15
N TRP A 349 -1.22 -4.45 -16.38
CA TRP A 349 -0.15 -4.04 -15.49
C TRP A 349 0.09 -5.06 -14.36
N LEU A 350 -0.98 -5.57 -13.74
CA LEU A 350 -0.91 -6.60 -12.71
C LEU A 350 -0.33 -7.91 -13.26
N MET A 351 -0.73 -8.30 -14.47
CA MET A 351 -0.13 -9.44 -15.15
C MET A 351 1.34 -9.21 -15.51
N GLY A 352 1.71 -7.97 -15.86
CA GLY A 352 3.11 -7.60 -16.06
C GLY A 352 3.95 -7.71 -14.78
N ILE A 353 3.40 -7.32 -13.62
CA ILE A 353 4.05 -7.52 -12.32
C ILE A 353 4.23 -9.02 -12.02
N TRP A 354 3.18 -9.83 -12.23
CA TRP A 354 3.26 -11.27 -11.99
C TRP A 354 4.25 -11.97 -12.92
N ALA A 355 4.15 -11.73 -14.23
CA ALA A 355 5.07 -12.29 -15.22
C ALA A 355 6.51 -11.82 -14.96
N GLY A 356 6.71 -10.56 -14.58
CA GLY A 356 8.01 -10.04 -14.16
C GLY A 356 8.56 -10.76 -12.92
N SER A 357 7.70 -11.11 -11.96
CA SER A 357 8.09 -11.87 -10.77
C SER A 357 8.57 -13.25 -11.15
N VAL A 358 7.78 -13.99 -11.92
CA VAL A 358 8.14 -15.33 -12.41
C VAL A 358 9.45 -15.29 -13.21
N PHE A 359 9.64 -14.26 -14.04
CA PHE A 359 10.87 -14.09 -14.82
C PHE A 359 12.11 -13.80 -13.95
N ILE A 360 12.02 -12.87 -13.01
CA ILE A 360 13.11 -12.57 -12.06
C ILE A 360 13.45 -13.83 -11.26
N PHE A 361 12.45 -14.58 -10.79
CA PHE A 361 12.67 -15.83 -10.07
C PHE A 361 13.26 -16.93 -10.92
N GLY A 362 12.85 -17.05 -12.19
CA GLY A 362 13.47 -17.99 -13.12
C GLY A 362 14.96 -17.71 -13.34
N ILE A 363 15.34 -16.44 -13.51
CA ILE A 363 16.75 -16.03 -13.60
C ILE A 363 17.48 -16.35 -12.29
N TYR A 364 16.89 -15.98 -11.16
CA TYR A 364 17.51 -16.21 -9.85
C TYR A 364 17.73 -17.71 -9.58
N ASN A 365 16.76 -18.55 -9.91
CA ASN A 365 16.88 -20.00 -9.80
C ASN A 365 18.02 -20.55 -10.66
N TYR A 366 18.17 -20.07 -11.90
CA TYR A 366 19.25 -20.51 -12.77
C TYR A 366 20.62 -20.27 -12.13
N PHE A 367 20.86 -19.05 -11.61
CA PHE A 367 22.09 -18.73 -10.89
C PHE A 367 22.24 -19.54 -9.61
N TRP A 368 21.17 -19.71 -8.85
CA TRP A 368 21.19 -20.49 -7.63
C TRP A 368 21.54 -21.95 -7.87
N SER A 369 20.98 -22.61 -8.89
CA SER A 369 21.35 -24.00 -9.20
C SER A 369 22.80 -24.16 -9.66
N LEU A 370 23.41 -23.09 -10.18
CA LEU A 370 24.79 -23.11 -10.67
C LEU A 370 25.79 -23.02 -9.51
N TYR A 371 25.46 -22.20 -8.49
CA TYR A 371 26.36 -21.89 -7.38
C TYR A 371 26.01 -22.59 -6.07
N GLN A 372 24.75 -23.00 -5.89
CA GLN A 372 24.21 -23.67 -4.72
C GLN A 372 23.72 -25.08 -5.10
N THR A 373 23.85 -26.06 -4.20
CA THR A 373 23.54 -27.48 -4.47
C THR A 373 22.05 -27.82 -4.52
N ARG A 374 21.14 -26.85 -4.33
CA ARG A 374 19.68 -27.05 -4.37
C ARG A 374 19.08 -26.29 -5.54
N SER A 375 18.04 -26.83 -6.18
CA SER A 375 17.24 -26.11 -7.17
C SER A 375 15.86 -25.75 -6.60
N PHE A 376 15.40 -24.53 -6.85
CA PHE A 376 14.02 -24.11 -6.50
C PHE A 376 12.93 -24.80 -7.35
N PHE A 377 13.28 -25.40 -8.49
CA PHE A 377 12.31 -26.06 -9.38
C PHE A 377 12.32 -27.59 -9.23
N SER A 378 13.03 -28.15 -8.26
CA SER A 378 13.02 -29.58 -7.96
C SER A 378 12.13 -29.89 -6.76
N GLY A 379 11.26 -30.90 -6.87
CA GLY A 379 10.40 -31.38 -5.78
C GLY A 379 9.25 -30.42 -5.42
N ASP A 380 8.89 -30.38 -4.14
CA ASP A 380 7.72 -29.66 -3.61
C ASP A 380 7.73 -28.15 -3.88
N LEU A 381 8.91 -27.53 -3.95
CA LEU A 381 9.05 -26.09 -4.22
C LEU A 381 8.57 -25.72 -5.63
N GLY A 382 8.85 -26.54 -6.64
CA GLY A 382 8.39 -26.32 -8.01
C GLY A 382 6.86 -26.29 -8.11
N LEU A 383 6.20 -27.15 -7.33
CA LEU A 383 4.74 -27.22 -7.24
C LEU A 383 4.15 -25.95 -6.61
N ILE A 384 4.83 -25.34 -5.62
CA ILE A 384 4.41 -24.06 -5.02
C ILE A 384 4.47 -22.93 -6.06
N TYR A 385 5.52 -22.86 -6.87
CA TYR A 385 5.64 -21.85 -7.95
C TYR A 385 4.58 -21.98 -9.03
N LEU A 386 4.30 -23.22 -9.43
CA LEU A 386 3.28 -23.48 -10.45
C LEU A 386 1.88 -23.26 -9.88
N GLY A 387 1.63 -23.68 -8.63
CA GLY A 387 0.35 -23.50 -7.96
C GLY A 387 -0.05 -22.04 -7.75
N THR A 388 0.86 -21.22 -7.20
CA THR A 388 0.65 -19.77 -7.09
C THR A 388 0.45 -19.09 -8.46
N SER A 389 1.15 -19.55 -9.51
CA SER A 389 0.96 -19.03 -10.87
C SER A 389 -0.43 -19.37 -11.40
N LEU A 390 -0.90 -20.60 -11.20
CA LEU A 390 -2.26 -21.02 -11.53
C LEU A 390 -3.29 -20.20 -10.75
N PHE A 391 -3.07 -19.95 -9.46
CA PHE A 391 -3.94 -19.11 -8.64
C PHE A 391 -4.14 -17.72 -9.26
N ILE A 392 -3.05 -17.05 -9.69
CA ILE A 392 -3.15 -15.73 -10.32
C ILE A 392 -3.85 -15.79 -11.69
N LEU A 393 -3.62 -16.84 -12.48
CA LEU A 393 -4.28 -17.02 -13.77
C LEU A 393 -5.78 -17.32 -13.62
N TYR A 394 -6.18 -18.11 -12.63
CA TYR A 394 -7.59 -18.29 -12.25
C TYR A 394 -8.22 -16.96 -11.81
N ALA A 395 -7.52 -16.18 -10.96
CA ALA A 395 -7.98 -14.86 -10.56
C ALA A 395 -8.17 -13.93 -11.79
N LEU A 396 -7.26 -13.97 -12.77
CA LEU A 396 -7.43 -13.24 -14.02
C LEU A 396 -8.66 -13.70 -14.80
N ALA A 397 -8.89 -15.01 -14.89
CA ALA A 397 -10.07 -15.56 -15.56
C ALA A 397 -11.37 -15.05 -14.89
N TYR A 398 -11.47 -15.16 -13.57
CA TYR A 398 -12.63 -14.64 -12.82
C TYR A 398 -12.79 -13.14 -12.96
N ALA A 399 -11.69 -12.38 -13.05
CA ALA A 399 -11.74 -10.95 -13.31
C ALA A 399 -12.40 -10.65 -14.68
N LEU A 400 -12.00 -11.36 -15.73
CA LEU A 400 -12.57 -11.21 -17.08
C LEU A 400 -14.04 -11.61 -17.15
N PHE A 401 -14.41 -12.72 -16.50
CA PHE A 401 -15.81 -13.15 -16.40
C PHE A 401 -16.67 -12.17 -15.63
N SER A 402 -16.16 -11.66 -14.51
CA SER A 402 -16.87 -10.67 -13.69
C SER A 402 -17.17 -9.39 -14.46
N ILE A 403 -16.17 -8.89 -15.20
CA ILE A 403 -16.30 -7.72 -16.07
C ILE A 403 -17.37 -7.97 -17.15
N TRP A 404 -17.35 -9.14 -17.78
CA TRP A 404 -18.34 -9.50 -18.78
C TRP A 404 -19.76 -9.57 -18.19
N LEU A 405 -19.92 -10.22 -17.03
CA LEU A 405 -21.21 -10.38 -16.36
C LEU A 405 -21.82 -9.01 -16.02
N GLN A 406 -21.00 -8.12 -15.45
CA GLN A 406 -21.43 -6.75 -15.14
C GLN A 406 -21.89 -6.00 -16.39
N ARG A 407 -21.16 -6.07 -17.50
CA ARG A 407 -21.53 -5.34 -18.72
C ARG A 407 -22.70 -5.93 -19.46
N LYS A 408 -22.83 -7.26 -19.48
CA LYS A 408 -23.89 -7.93 -20.23
C LYS A 408 -25.24 -7.82 -19.52
N TRP A 409 -25.27 -7.95 -18.20
CA TRP A 409 -26.51 -8.02 -17.43
C TRP A 409 -26.89 -6.70 -16.78
N LEU A 410 -25.90 -5.86 -16.42
CA LEU A 410 -26.11 -4.62 -15.68
C LEU A 410 -25.31 -3.43 -16.26
N PRO A 411 -25.46 -3.10 -17.56
CA PRO A 411 -24.66 -2.06 -18.22
C PRO A 411 -24.87 -0.65 -17.64
N ARG A 412 -26.00 -0.40 -16.95
CA ARG A 412 -26.38 0.91 -16.41
C ARG A 412 -25.97 1.11 -14.94
N THR A 413 -25.51 0.07 -14.25
CA THR A 413 -25.14 0.16 -12.82
C THR A 413 -23.66 0.50 -12.65
N THR A 414 -23.27 0.86 -11.43
CA THR A 414 -21.88 1.27 -11.14
C THR A 414 -20.88 0.14 -11.42
N PRO A 415 -19.70 0.43 -11.99
CA PRO A 415 -18.67 -0.57 -12.30
C PRO A 415 -18.14 -1.29 -11.06
N LYS A 416 -18.33 -0.72 -9.86
CA LYS A 416 -18.02 -1.36 -8.58
C LYS A 416 -18.71 -2.72 -8.38
N LEU A 417 -19.82 -2.97 -9.06
CA LEU A 417 -20.55 -4.23 -8.99
C LEU A 417 -19.76 -5.41 -9.62
N ALA A 418 -18.83 -5.14 -10.54
CA ALA A 418 -17.89 -6.15 -11.02
C ALA A 418 -16.91 -6.60 -9.92
N SER A 419 -16.61 -5.75 -8.93
CA SER A 419 -15.81 -6.20 -7.77
C SER A 419 -16.60 -7.20 -6.91
N LEU A 420 -17.92 -7.01 -6.77
CA LEU A 420 -18.81 -7.95 -6.07
C LEU A 420 -18.90 -9.30 -6.82
N PHE A 421 -19.11 -9.27 -8.13
CA PHE A 421 -19.16 -10.50 -8.94
C PHE A 421 -17.84 -11.28 -8.90
N PHE A 422 -16.69 -10.58 -8.82
CA PHE A 422 -15.41 -11.23 -8.64
C PHE A 422 -15.35 -12.01 -7.32
N VAL A 423 -15.78 -11.40 -6.21
CA VAL A 423 -15.84 -12.06 -4.90
C VAL A 423 -16.79 -13.25 -4.90
N LEU A 424 -17.97 -13.10 -5.52
CA LEU A 424 -18.94 -14.20 -5.64
C LEU A 424 -18.38 -15.35 -6.48
N LEU A 425 -17.72 -15.07 -7.60
CA LEU A 425 -17.11 -16.09 -8.45
C LEU A 425 -15.95 -16.83 -7.77
N VAL A 426 -15.26 -16.19 -6.84
CA VAL A 426 -14.22 -16.84 -6.02
C VAL A 426 -14.83 -17.66 -4.87
N LEU A 427 -15.86 -17.13 -4.19
CA LEU A 427 -16.45 -17.77 -3.02
C LEU A 427 -17.40 -18.93 -3.35
N ILE A 428 -18.20 -18.82 -4.41
CA ILE A 428 -19.22 -19.84 -4.73
C ILE A 428 -18.58 -21.21 -4.98
N PRO A 429 -17.53 -21.35 -5.83
CA PRO A 429 -16.85 -22.62 -6.01
C PRO A 429 -16.21 -23.13 -4.71
N TYR A 430 -15.65 -22.24 -3.89
CA TYR A 430 -15.06 -22.59 -2.59
C TYR A 430 -16.09 -23.20 -1.64
N VAL A 431 -17.22 -22.52 -1.44
CA VAL A 431 -18.29 -23.01 -0.57
C VAL A 431 -18.93 -24.29 -1.12
N LEU A 432 -19.11 -24.38 -2.44
CA LEU A 432 -19.68 -25.56 -3.09
C LEU A 432 -18.78 -26.79 -2.89
N VAL A 433 -17.45 -26.65 -3.06
CA VAL A 433 -16.51 -27.74 -2.79
C VAL A 433 -16.49 -28.11 -1.31
N LEU A 434 -16.50 -27.14 -0.40
CA LEU A 434 -16.56 -27.39 1.05
C LEU A 434 -17.83 -28.19 1.44
N ILE A 435 -18.99 -27.83 0.86
CA ILE A 435 -20.24 -28.56 1.10
C ILE A 435 -20.15 -29.97 0.51
N LEU A 436 -19.65 -30.13 -0.72
CA LEU A 436 -19.49 -31.45 -1.34
C LEU A 436 -18.54 -32.34 -0.54
N SER A 437 -17.41 -31.80 -0.05
CA SER A 437 -16.47 -32.58 0.78
C SER A 437 -17.05 -33.01 2.13
N LEU A 438 -18.05 -32.30 2.66
CA LEU A 438 -18.76 -32.69 3.88
C LEU A 438 -19.87 -33.73 3.61
N LEU A 439 -20.36 -33.80 2.37
CA LEU A 439 -21.51 -34.61 1.98
C LEU A 439 -21.10 -35.97 1.38
N PHE A 440 -19.89 -36.06 0.81
CA PHE A 440 -19.32 -37.29 0.25
C PHE A 440 -18.19 -37.84 1.14
N THR A 441 -18.26 -39.12 1.50
CA THR A 441 -17.22 -39.85 2.25
C THR A 441 -15.94 -39.95 1.43
N GLN A 442 -14.77 -39.91 2.08
CA GLN A 442 -13.42 -39.85 1.46
C GLN A 442 -13.18 -40.88 0.33
N ASP A 443 -13.84 -42.04 0.37
CA ASP A 443 -13.63 -43.14 -0.58
C ASP A 443 -14.16 -42.89 -2.01
N MET A 444 -15.02 -41.88 -2.24
CA MET A 444 -15.46 -41.49 -3.60
C MET A 444 -14.61 -40.38 -4.25
N ILE A 445 -13.64 -39.83 -3.50
CA ILE A 445 -12.72 -38.77 -3.98
C ILE A 445 -11.41 -39.39 -4.51
N ASP A 446 -11.23 -40.70 -4.35
CA ASP A 446 -10.06 -41.48 -4.78
C ASP A 446 -10.08 -41.89 -6.28
N ASP A 447 -11.07 -41.47 -7.07
CA ASP A 447 -11.05 -41.67 -8.53
C ASP A 447 -10.11 -40.67 -9.20
N ASP A 448 -9.24 -41.16 -10.12
CA ASP A 448 -8.24 -40.42 -10.91
C ASP A 448 -8.79 -39.23 -11.73
N ILE A 449 -10.10 -38.97 -11.70
CA ILE A 449 -10.75 -37.87 -12.42
C ILE A 449 -11.24 -36.83 -11.40
N PRO A 450 -10.61 -35.64 -11.36
CA PRO A 450 -11.05 -34.59 -10.45
C PRO A 450 -12.46 -34.13 -10.86
N LEU A 451 -13.39 -34.14 -9.90
CA LEU A 451 -14.74 -33.62 -10.08
C LEU A 451 -14.70 -32.27 -10.82
N PRO A 452 -15.54 -32.04 -11.86
CA PRO A 452 -15.49 -30.81 -12.65
C PRO A 452 -15.60 -29.50 -11.85
N GLY A 453 -16.22 -29.54 -10.66
CA GLY A 453 -16.29 -28.39 -9.73
C GLY A 453 -14.98 -28.08 -9.01
N VAL A 454 -14.10 -29.07 -8.82
CA VAL A 454 -12.77 -28.94 -8.19
C VAL A 454 -11.83 -28.15 -9.11
N MET A 455 -11.97 -28.32 -10.42
CA MET A 455 -11.26 -27.53 -11.46
C MET A 455 -11.58 -26.03 -11.43
N LEU A 456 -12.69 -25.63 -10.82
CA LEU A 456 -13.11 -24.23 -10.68
C LEU A 456 -12.81 -23.67 -9.28
N HIS A 457 -12.09 -24.42 -8.45
CA HIS A 457 -11.79 -23.99 -7.10
C HIS A 457 -10.40 -23.35 -7.03
N LEU A 458 -10.39 -22.03 -6.83
CA LEU A 458 -9.16 -21.23 -6.78
C LEU A 458 -8.16 -21.73 -5.72
N PHE A 459 -8.64 -22.25 -4.58
CA PHE A 459 -7.80 -22.62 -3.44
C PHE A 459 -7.41 -24.11 -3.39
N VAL A 460 -8.03 -24.99 -4.20
CA VAL A 460 -7.65 -26.42 -4.26
C VAL A 460 -6.21 -26.58 -4.72
N VAL A 461 -5.71 -25.61 -5.49
CA VAL A 461 -4.34 -25.56 -5.94
C VAL A 461 -3.33 -25.66 -4.79
N PHE A 462 -3.71 -25.27 -3.56
CA PHE A 462 -2.82 -25.27 -2.39
C PHE A 462 -2.98 -26.46 -1.42
N ASP A 463 -4.03 -27.27 -1.54
CA ASP A 463 -4.49 -28.11 -0.42
C ASP A 463 -3.96 -29.56 -0.47
N HIS A 464 -3.56 -30.08 -1.64
CA HIS A 464 -3.21 -31.51 -1.80
C HIS A 464 -2.01 -31.75 -2.75
N TYR A 465 -0.85 -31.17 -2.41
CA TYR A 465 0.36 -31.20 -3.25
C TYR A 465 1.06 -32.56 -3.45
N PRO A 466 1.11 -33.53 -2.51
CA PRO A 466 2.02 -34.67 -2.67
C PRO A 466 1.56 -35.77 -3.65
N ARG A 467 0.30 -35.77 -4.11
CA ARG A 467 -0.30 -36.94 -4.79
C ARG A 467 -0.64 -36.75 -6.28
N TYR A 468 -0.46 -35.55 -6.84
CA TYR A 468 -1.18 -35.16 -8.06
C TYR A 468 -0.39 -34.29 -9.06
N GLU A 469 0.85 -34.66 -9.41
CA GLU A 469 1.60 -33.96 -10.49
C GLU A 469 0.84 -33.93 -11.83
N GLU A 470 0.06 -34.98 -12.15
CA GLU A 470 -0.71 -35.09 -13.39
C GLU A 470 -1.92 -34.13 -13.45
N HIS A 471 -2.50 -33.75 -12.30
CA HIS A 471 -3.70 -32.90 -12.26
C HIS A 471 -3.42 -31.42 -12.52
N LEU A 472 -2.18 -31.01 -12.32
CA LEU A 472 -1.75 -29.63 -12.51
C LEU A 472 -1.86 -29.20 -13.98
N TYR A 473 -1.62 -30.13 -14.92
CA TYR A 473 -1.81 -29.92 -16.35
C TYR A 473 -3.29 -29.71 -16.71
N TYR A 474 -4.20 -30.46 -16.07
CA TYR A 474 -5.64 -30.27 -16.27
C TYR A 474 -6.10 -28.91 -15.74
N HIS A 475 -5.61 -28.48 -14.57
CA HIS A 475 -5.87 -27.13 -14.06
C HIS A 475 -5.32 -26.05 -15.00
N LEU A 476 -4.09 -26.19 -15.50
CA LEU A 476 -3.53 -25.25 -16.46
C LEU A 476 -4.37 -25.17 -17.74
N ALA A 477 -4.77 -26.32 -18.30
CA ALA A 477 -5.62 -26.37 -19.48
C ALA A 477 -6.98 -25.69 -19.24
N ALA A 478 -7.63 -25.99 -18.11
CA ALA A 478 -8.90 -25.39 -17.72
C ALA A 478 -8.80 -23.86 -17.60
N VAL A 479 -7.74 -23.36 -16.95
CA VAL A 479 -7.50 -21.91 -16.80
C VAL A 479 -7.29 -21.23 -18.15
N LEU A 480 -6.47 -21.82 -19.03
CA LEU A 480 -6.20 -21.27 -20.35
C LEU A 480 -7.49 -21.20 -21.19
N VAL A 481 -8.33 -22.24 -21.12
CA VAL A 481 -9.66 -22.22 -21.76
C VAL A 481 -10.55 -21.12 -21.18
N MET A 482 -10.58 -20.98 -19.86
CA MET A 482 -11.36 -19.93 -19.18
C MET A 482 -10.89 -18.52 -19.54
N ILE A 483 -9.58 -18.27 -19.57
CA ILE A 483 -9.00 -16.99 -19.99
C ILE A 483 -9.34 -16.75 -21.47
N GLY A 484 -9.15 -17.73 -22.34
CA GLY A 484 -9.47 -17.64 -23.76
C GLY A 484 -10.94 -17.26 -23.99
N PHE A 485 -11.86 -17.94 -23.31
CA PHE A 485 -13.28 -17.62 -23.38
C PHE A 485 -13.59 -16.24 -22.79
N GLY A 486 -13.01 -15.89 -21.65
CA GLY A 486 -13.15 -14.57 -21.03
C GLY A 486 -12.65 -13.43 -21.93
N LEU A 487 -11.56 -13.62 -22.66
CA LEU A 487 -11.04 -12.66 -23.63
C LEU A 487 -11.96 -12.53 -24.86
N LEU A 488 -12.44 -13.66 -25.40
CA LEU A 488 -13.36 -13.67 -26.53
C LEU A 488 -14.67 -12.93 -26.21
N LEU A 489 -15.24 -13.20 -25.03
CA LEU A 489 -16.45 -12.53 -24.56
C LEU A 489 -16.28 -11.02 -24.38
N ASN A 490 -15.06 -10.57 -24.06
CA ASN A 490 -14.73 -9.16 -23.84
C ASN A 490 -14.09 -8.48 -25.05
N LEU A 491 -13.94 -9.15 -26.20
CA LEU A 491 -13.14 -8.68 -27.33
C LEU A 491 -13.56 -7.29 -27.83
N LYS A 492 -14.87 -7.06 -28.02
CA LYS A 492 -15.40 -5.76 -28.48
C LYS A 492 -15.08 -4.63 -27.50
N TRP A 493 -15.11 -4.92 -26.20
CA TRP A 493 -14.75 -3.93 -25.18
C TRP A 493 -13.24 -3.66 -25.17
N ILE A 494 -12.40 -4.70 -25.26
CA ILE A 494 -10.94 -4.55 -25.30
C ILE A 494 -10.55 -3.68 -26.51
N GLN A 495 -11.13 -3.95 -27.68
CA GLN A 495 -10.92 -3.13 -28.88
C GLN A 495 -11.36 -1.68 -28.67
N SER A 496 -12.49 -1.45 -28.01
CA SER A 496 -12.96 -0.10 -27.66
C SER A 496 -11.98 0.61 -26.72
N GLN A 497 -11.43 -0.06 -25.72
CA GLN A 497 -10.45 0.53 -24.79
C GLN A 497 -9.14 0.91 -25.49
N ILE A 498 -8.63 0.04 -26.37
CA ILE A 498 -7.40 0.31 -27.12
C ILE A 498 -7.61 1.46 -28.11
N SER A 499 -8.75 1.49 -28.82
CA SER A 499 -9.07 2.55 -29.79
C SER A 499 -9.36 3.91 -29.13
N GLN A 500 -9.93 3.92 -27.92
CA GLN A 500 -10.13 5.14 -27.14
C GLN A 500 -8.83 5.76 -26.62
N PHE A 501 -7.76 4.96 -26.50
CA PHE A 501 -6.44 5.43 -26.09
C PHE A 501 -5.65 6.07 -27.25
N THR A 502 -6.25 7.08 -27.86
CA THR A 502 -5.66 7.88 -28.93
C THR A 502 -5.34 9.29 -28.42
N PRO A 503 -4.19 9.88 -28.84
CA PRO A 503 -3.85 11.24 -28.45
C PRO A 503 -4.92 12.21 -28.96
N PHE A 504 -5.16 13.28 -28.21
CA PHE A 504 -6.17 14.26 -28.57
C PHE A 504 -5.78 14.97 -29.88
N ALA A 505 -6.38 14.56 -31.00
CA ALA A 505 -6.37 15.33 -32.23
C ALA A 505 -7.26 16.56 -32.04
N LYS A 506 -6.68 17.76 -32.13
CA LYS A 506 -7.45 19.00 -32.16
C LYS A 506 -8.38 18.91 -33.38
N PRO A 507 -9.70 19.12 -33.25
CA PRO A 507 -10.58 19.09 -34.42
C PRO A 507 -10.09 20.15 -35.40
N THR A 508 -9.66 19.70 -36.57
CA THR A 508 -9.32 20.56 -37.71
C THR A 508 -10.62 21.05 -38.34
N THR A 509 -11.44 21.77 -37.58
CA THR A 509 -12.48 22.61 -38.18
C THR A 509 -11.79 23.90 -38.60
N THR A 510 -11.23 23.88 -39.81
CA THR A 510 -11.30 25.04 -40.69
C THR A 510 -12.78 25.30 -40.99
N MET A 511 -13.54 25.76 -40.00
CA MET A 511 -14.69 26.58 -40.31
C MET A 511 -14.10 27.94 -40.72
N PRO A 512 -14.32 28.43 -41.95
CA PRO A 512 -14.01 29.82 -42.24
C PRO A 512 -14.71 30.67 -41.18
N PRO A 513 -14.07 31.77 -40.72
CA PRO A 513 -14.72 32.66 -39.75
C PRO A 513 -16.13 32.98 -40.27
N PRO A 514 -17.16 33.01 -39.40
CA PRO A 514 -18.49 33.40 -39.83
C PRO A 514 -18.34 34.71 -40.58
N SER A 515 -18.70 34.70 -41.86
CA SER A 515 -18.60 35.88 -42.71
C SER A 515 -19.37 36.99 -42.02
N LEU A 516 -18.66 38.01 -41.54
CA LEU A 516 -19.27 39.24 -41.07
C LEU A 516 -20.26 39.67 -42.16
N PRO A 517 -21.55 39.91 -41.84
CA PRO A 517 -22.46 40.45 -42.82
C PRO A 517 -21.84 41.76 -43.33
N LYS A 518 -21.71 41.87 -44.65
CA LYS A 518 -21.26 43.11 -45.30
C LYS A 518 -22.11 44.25 -44.74
N PRO A 519 -21.50 45.38 -44.32
CA PRO A 519 -22.29 46.53 -43.92
C PRO A 519 -23.09 46.97 -45.14
N ASN A 520 -24.42 46.91 -45.05
CA ASN A 520 -25.28 47.55 -46.02
C ASN A 520 -24.93 49.04 -46.00
N ALA A 521 -24.49 49.56 -47.14
CA ALA A 521 -24.37 51.00 -47.34
C ALA A 521 -25.78 51.59 -47.23
N GLY A 522 -26.11 52.21 -46.09
CA GLY A 522 -27.41 52.87 -45.97
C GLY A 522 -27.90 53.30 -44.58
N GLU A 523 -27.38 52.80 -43.46
CA GLU A 523 -27.89 53.19 -42.14
C GLU A 523 -26.94 54.10 -41.35
N SER A 524 -27.44 55.30 -41.04
CA SER A 524 -26.83 56.29 -40.17
C SER A 524 -26.69 55.76 -38.73
N PRO A 525 -25.59 56.08 -38.01
CA PRO A 525 -25.39 55.59 -36.66
C PRO A 525 -26.45 56.16 -35.70
N PRO A 526 -26.95 55.36 -34.72
CA PRO A 526 -27.85 55.87 -33.70
C PRO A 526 -27.08 56.80 -32.75
N VAL A 527 -27.68 57.96 -32.49
CA VAL A 527 -27.28 58.90 -31.45
C VAL A 527 -27.44 58.20 -30.09
N VAL A 528 -26.39 58.23 -29.28
CA VAL A 528 -26.39 57.73 -27.91
C VAL A 528 -26.83 58.87 -27.01
N ASP A 529 -28.01 58.74 -26.41
CA ASP A 529 -28.36 59.38 -25.13
C ASP A 529 -27.98 58.44 -23.97
#